data_AF-A0AAD0YEP2-F1
#
_entry.id   AF-A0AAD0YEP2-F1
#
_cell.length_a   1.000
_cell.length_b   1.000
_cell.length_c   1.000
_cell.angle_alpha   90.00
_cell.angle_beta   90.00
_cell.angle_gamma   90.00
#
_symmetry.space_group_name_H-M   'P 1'
#
loop_
_entity.id
_entity.type
_entity.pdbx_description
1 polymer ?
#
loop_
_entity_poly.entity_id
_entity_poly.type
_entity_poly.pdbx_seq_one_letter_code
_entity_poly.pdbx_strand_id
1 'polypeptide(L)'
;MKTLLNYDLRIQQTVIILFLATIIAAIFQSQDFLYITIFVEFFLMAAVQYSLNMIKFLSKQYEKKNSRKLYVLVSTYVVITFLIFILCRKINIEIDFDFVEWILISWIVLSPVLIIQSLVISFYDNENIKTIDHA
;
A
#
# COMPACT_ATOMS: atom_id res chain seq x y z
N MET A 1 0.74 -13.68 14.35
CA MET A 1 -0.10 -12.52 13.96
C MET A 1 -0.01 -11.36 14.95
N LYS A 2 -0.21 -11.58 16.27
CA LYS A 2 -0.09 -10.53 17.30
C LYS A 2 1.26 -9.78 17.27
N THR A 3 2.37 -10.48 17.13
CA THR A 3 3.72 -9.88 17.09
C THR A 3 3.95 -8.99 15.87
N LEU A 4 3.57 -9.42 14.66
CA LEU A 4 3.73 -8.61 13.44
C LEU A 4 2.91 -7.31 13.49
N LEU A 5 1.71 -7.39 14.06
CA LEU A 5 0.78 -6.26 14.18
C LEU A 5 1.24 -5.21 15.21
N ASN A 6 2.00 -5.61 16.23
CA ASN A 6 2.60 -4.67 17.18
C ASN A 6 3.70 -3.80 16.54
N TYR A 7 4.31 -4.26 15.45
CA TYR A 7 5.35 -3.54 14.74
C TYR A 7 4.85 -2.86 13.47
N ASP A 8 3.54 -2.84 13.20
CA ASP A 8 3.02 -2.40 11.90
C ASP A 8 3.44 -0.96 11.55
N LEU A 9 3.39 -0.05 12.52
CA LEU A 9 3.83 1.34 12.33
C LEU A 9 5.31 1.40 11.96
N ARG A 10 6.15 0.61 12.63
CA ARG A 10 7.58 0.54 12.32
C ARG A 10 7.82 -0.07 10.94
N ILE A 11 7.08 -1.13 10.59
CA ILE A 11 7.16 -1.76 9.26
C ILE A 11 6.81 -0.73 8.18
N GLN A 12 5.71 0.01 8.33
CA GLN A 12 5.30 1.04 7.37
C GLN A 12 6.33 2.16 7.25
N GLN A 13 6.87 2.65 8.37
CA GLN A 13 7.94 3.66 8.38
C GLN A 13 9.20 3.14 7.70
N THR A 14 9.64 1.92 8.00
CA THR A 14 10.81 1.30 7.38
C THR A 14 10.64 1.17 5.86
N VAL A 15 9.47 0.72 5.40
CA VAL A 15 9.19 0.59 3.96
C VAL A 15 9.22 1.96 3.27
N ILE A 16 8.70 3.02 3.91
CA ILE A 16 8.76 4.39 3.38
C ILE A 16 10.21 4.91 3.34
N ILE A 17 11.00 4.65 4.38
CA ILE A 17 12.41 5.03 4.41
C ILE A 17 13.19 4.32 3.30
N LEU A 18 12.95 3.03 3.09
CA LEU A 18 13.57 2.26 2.02
C LEU A 18 13.22 2.85 0.65
N PHE A 19 11.95 3.20 0.42
CA PHE A 19 11.52 3.85 -0.81
C PHE A 19 12.22 5.20 -1.05
N LEU A 20 12.34 6.04 -0.02
CA LEU A 20 13.10 7.29 -0.13
C LEU A 20 14.57 7.03 -0.44
N ALA A 21 15.18 6.01 0.18
CA ALA A 21 16.55 5.61 -0.11
C ALA A 21 16.71 5.13 -1.56
N THR A 22 15.75 4.38 -2.09
CA THR A 22 15.77 3.95 -3.48
C THR A 22 15.60 5.11 -4.45
N ILE A 23 14.73 6.11 -4.17
CA ILE A 23 14.66 7.33 -4.98
C ILE A 23 16.03 8.01 -5.02
N ILE A 24 16.69 8.18 -3.87
CA ILE A 24 18.01 8.81 -3.80
C ILE A 24 19.04 8.02 -4.63
N ALA A 25 19.04 6.69 -4.53
CA ALA A 25 19.94 5.83 -5.30
C ALA A 25 19.63 5.87 -6.81
N ALA A 26 18.36 5.92 -7.19
CA ALA A 26 17.91 5.92 -8.58
C ALA A 26 18.25 7.22 -9.33
N ILE A 27 18.41 8.35 -8.62
CA ILE A 27 18.84 9.63 -9.21
C ILE A 27 20.23 9.51 -9.88
N PHE A 28 21.08 8.59 -9.43
CA PHE A 28 22.41 8.36 -10.01
C PHE A 28 22.41 7.35 -11.18
N GLN A 29 21.25 6.86 -11.59
CA GLN A 29 21.07 5.87 -12.66
C GLN A 29 20.36 6.50 -13.88
N SER A 30 20.08 5.68 -14.91
CA SER A 30 19.32 6.13 -16.08
C SER A 30 17.85 6.46 -15.72
N GLN A 31 17.23 7.35 -16.52
CA GLN A 31 15.82 7.73 -16.33
C GLN A 31 14.87 6.53 -16.44
N ASP A 32 15.11 5.62 -17.39
CA ASP A 32 14.29 4.40 -17.56
C ASP A 32 14.32 3.50 -16.32
N PHE A 33 15.50 3.35 -15.71
CA PHE A 33 15.66 2.59 -14.46
C PHE A 33 14.86 3.23 -13.33
N LEU A 34 14.90 4.58 -13.23
CA LEU A 34 14.17 5.34 -12.22
C LEU A 34 12.65 5.15 -12.34
N TYR A 35 12.09 5.25 -13.55
CA TYR A 35 10.65 5.08 -13.77
C TYR A 35 10.16 3.67 -13.40
N ILE A 36 10.85 2.63 -13.85
CA ILE A 36 10.49 1.24 -13.56
C ILE A 36 10.58 0.97 -12.06
N THR A 37 11.67 1.42 -11.42
CA THR A 37 11.91 1.16 -10.00
C THR A 37 10.86 1.83 -9.13
N ILE A 38 10.57 3.12 -9.38
CA ILE A 38 9.53 3.86 -8.64
C ILE A 38 8.18 3.17 -8.79
N PHE A 39 7.81 2.76 -10.01
CA PHE A 39 6.53 2.10 -10.26
C PHE A 39 6.40 0.77 -9.50
N VAL A 40 7.43 -0.07 -9.54
CA VAL A 40 7.46 -1.37 -8.86
C VAL A 40 7.44 -1.19 -7.34
N GLU A 41 8.24 -0.28 -6.79
CA GLU A 41 8.29 -0.04 -5.35
C GLU A 41 7.01 0.55 -4.80
N PHE A 42 6.36 1.47 -5.52
CA PHE A 42 5.05 1.99 -5.15
C PHE A 42 4.03 0.88 -5.00
N PHE A 43 4.02 -0.06 -5.95
CA PHE A 43 3.13 -1.21 -5.88
C PHE A 43 3.47 -2.14 -4.70
N LEU A 44 4.75 -2.46 -4.50
CA LEU A 44 5.18 -3.30 -3.38
C LEU A 44 4.78 -2.68 -2.04
N MET A 45 4.93 -1.37 -1.89
CA MET A 45 4.51 -0.64 -0.70
C MET A 45 2.99 -0.72 -0.51
N ALA A 46 2.21 -0.47 -1.56
CA ALA A 46 0.76 -0.59 -1.52
C ALA A 46 0.32 -2.01 -1.14
N ALA A 47 0.98 -3.05 -1.66
CA ALA A 47 0.68 -4.44 -1.33
C ALA A 47 0.98 -4.78 0.14
N VAL A 48 2.10 -4.32 0.69
CA VAL A 48 2.45 -4.52 2.11
C VAL A 48 1.42 -3.83 3.01
N GLN A 49 1.10 -2.57 2.74
CA GLN A 49 0.15 -1.81 3.55
C GLN A 49 -1.27 -2.34 3.44
N TYR A 50 -1.71 -2.74 2.24
CA TYR A 50 -2.96 -3.43 2.02
C TYR A 50 -3.04 -4.69 2.87
N SER A 51 -2.00 -5.53 2.83
CA SER A 51 -1.95 -6.78 3.59
C SER A 51 -2.07 -6.53 5.10
N LEU A 52 -1.31 -5.59 5.65
CA LEU A 52 -1.39 -5.23 7.08
C LEU A 52 -2.77 -4.73 7.48
N ASN A 53 -3.36 -3.82 6.70
CA ASN A 53 -4.68 -3.26 7.00
C ASN A 53 -5.80 -4.28 6.81
N MET A 54 -5.67 -5.21 5.85
CA MET A 54 -6.64 -6.29 5.66
C MET A 54 -6.59 -7.28 6.84
N ILE A 55 -5.39 -7.65 7.30
CA ILE A 55 -5.21 -8.46 8.52
C ILE A 55 -5.86 -7.76 9.73
N LYS A 56 -5.64 -6.45 9.90
CA LYS A 56 -6.29 -5.65 10.96
C LYS A 56 -7.81 -5.59 10.81
N PHE A 57 -8.30 -5.43 9.60
CA PHE A 57 -9.74 -5.38 9.30
C PHE A 57 -10.46 -6.70 9.64
N LEU A 58 -9.81 -7.83 9.41
CA LEU A 58 -10.32 -9.16 9.74
C LEU A 58 -10.17 -9.52 11.23
N SER A 59 -9.26 -8.83 11.94
CA SER A 59 -9.03 -9.06 13.37
C SER A 59 -10.14 -8.48 14.23
N LYS A 60 -10.53 -9.20 15.30
CA LYS A 60 -11.44 -8.70 16.33
C LYS A 60 -10.80 -7.69 17.29
N GLN A 61 -9.47 -7.61 17.31
CA GLN A 61 -8.72 -6.72 18.22
C GLN A 61 -8.74 -5.26 17.78
N TYR A 62 -9.03 -4.99 16.51
CA TYR A 62 -9.00 -3.64 15.97
C TYR A 62 -10.41 -3.16 15.63
N GLU A 63 -10.69 -1.90 15.98
CA GLU A 63 -11.98 -1.29 15.74
C GLU A 63 -12.22 -1.06 14.24
N LYS A 64 -13.40 -1.46 13.73
CA LYS A 64 -13.75 -1.37 12.30
C LYS A 64 -14.29 0.03 11.93
N LYS A 65 -13.47 1.06 12.13
CA LYS A 65 -13.80 2.44 11.76
C LYS A 65 -14.09 2.58 10.25
N ASN A 66 -14.92 3.56 9.89
CA ASN A 66 -15.25 3.84 8.49
C ASN A 66 -14.02 4.14 7.64
N SER A 67 -13.00 4.79 8.22
CA SER A 67 -11.70 5.03 7.57
C SER A 67 -11.01 3.74 7.11
N ARG A 68 -11.03 2.68 7.92
CA ARG A 68 -10.46 1.38 7.54
C ARG A 68 -11.28 0.68 6.47
N LYS A 69 -12.62 0.75 6.54
CA LYS A 69 -13.49 0.19 5.50
C LYS A 69 -13.21 0.83 4.13
N LEU A 70 -13.14 2.16 4.10
CA LEU A 70 -12.82 2.91 2.88
C LEU A 70 -11.42 2.57 2.37
N TYR A 71 -10.42 2.55 3.28
CA TYR A 71 -9.06 2.16 2.93
C TYR A 71 -9.02 0.79 2.27
N VAL A 72 -9.61 -0.23 2.89
CA VAL A 72 -9.60 -1.61 2.37
C VAL A 72 -10.28 -1.67 1.01
N LEU A 73 -11.42 -1.00 0.82
CA LEU A 73 -12.12 -0.98 -0.47
C LEU A 73 -11.23 -0.39 -1.58
N VAL A 74 -10.69 0.80 -1.37
CA VAL A 74 -9.89 1.53 -2.38
C VAL A 74 -8.55 0.83 -2.63
N SER A 75 -7.89 0.34 -1.58
CA SER A 75 -6.64 -0.44 -1.73
C SER A 75 -6.86 -1.81 -2.37
N THR A 76 -8.01 -2.45 -2.16
CA THR A 76 -8.37 -3.68 -2.89
C THR A 76 -8.48 -3.39 -4.38
N TYR A 77 -9.13 -2.29 -4.78
CA TYR A 77 -9.16 -1.86 -6.17
C TYR A 77 -7.73 -1.74 -6.74
N VAL A 78 -6.87 -0.93 -6.12
CA VAL A 78 -5.50 -0.71 -6.62
C VAL A 78 -4.71 -2.02 -6.71
N VAL A 79 -4.63 -2.77 -5.60
CA VAL A 79 -3.76 -3.95 -5.52
C VAL A 79 -4.27 -5.09 -6.41
N ILE A 80 -5.57 -5.39 -6.39
CA ILE A 80 -6.13 -6.52 -7.15
C ILE A 80 -6.13 -6.20 -8.65
N THR A 81 -6.54 -5.01 -9.06
CA THR A 81 -6.52 -4.65 -10.50
C THR A 81 -5.10 -4.60 -11.06
N PHE A 82 -4.11 -4.20 -10.25
CA PHE A 82 -2.70 -4.28 -10.64
C PHE A 82 -2.23 -5.73 -10.81
N LEU A 83 -2.58 -6.63 -9.88
CA LEU A 83 -2.25 -8.05 -10.01
C LEU A 83 -2.89 -8.67 -11.25
N ILE A 84 -4.16 -8.34 -11.52
CA ILE A 84 -4.86 -8.77 -12.74
C ILE A 84 -4.12 -8.24 -13.98
N PHE A 85 -3.72 -6.98 -13.99
CA PHE A 85 -2.98 -6.38 -15.10
C PHE A 85 -1.66 -7.12 -15.38
N ILE A 86 -0.86 -7.43 -14.35
CA ILE A 86 0.35 -8.25 -14.51
C ILE A 86 0.03 -9.62 -15.11
N LEU A 87 -1.01 -10.28 -14.59
CA LEU A 87 -1.41 -11.60 -15.07
C LEU A 87 -1.82 -11.55 -16.54
N CYS A 88 -2.68 -10.60 -16.92
CA CYS A 88 -3.12 -10.40 -18.29
C CYS A 88 -1.96 -10.13 -19.25
N ARG A 89 -1.00 -9.28 -18.85
CA ARG A 89 0.22 -9.02 -19.63
C ARG A 89 1.09 -10.26 -19.77
N LYS A 90 1.19 -11.08 -18.72
CA LYS A 90 1.98 -12.33 -18.74
C LYS A 90 1.38 -13.39 -19.67
N ILE A 91 0.06 -13.43 -19.82
CA ILE A 91 -0.64 -14.41 -20.69
C ILE A 91 -1.04 -13.82 -22.05
N ASN A 92 -0.52 -12.65 -22.43
CA ASN A 92 -0.76 -11.96 -23.70
C ASN A 92 -2.25 -11.75 -24.03
N ILE A 93 -3.08 -11.47 -23.03
CA ILE A 93 -4.45 -11.00 -23.30
C ILE A 93 -4.34 -9.57 -23.83
N GLU A 94 -4.90 -9.34 -25.00
CA GLU A 94 -5.11 -7.99 -25.53
C GLU A 94 -6.17 -7.30 -24.68
N ILE A 95 -5.77 -6.22 -24.02
CA ILE A 95 -6.65 -5.35 -23.25
C ILE A 95 -6.73 -4.03 -24.01
N ASP A 96 -7.94 -3.47 -24.12
CA ASP A 96 -8.17 -2.15 -24.68
C ASP A 96 -7.39 -1.07 -23.90
N PHE A 97 -6.43 -0.43 -24.57
CA PHE A 97 -5.43 0.41 -23.92
C PHE A 97 -5.99 1.76 -23.45
N ASP A 98 -7.03 2.30 -24.10
CA ASP A 98 -7.61 3.60 -23.75
C ASP A 98 -8.22 3.59 -22.33
N PHE A 99 -8.86 2.49 -21.94
CA PHE A 99 -9.38 2.31 -20.58
C PHE A 99 -8.26 2.00 -19.56
N VAL A 100 -7.21 1.32 -20.00
CA VAL A 100 -6.08 0.91 -19.14
C VAL A 100 -5.23 2.11 -18.73
N GLU A 101 -5.07 3.12 -19.57
CA GLU A 101 -4.32 4.34 -19.22
C GLU A 101 -4.93 5.06 -18.02
N TRP A 102 -6.26 5.22 -18.00
CA TRP A 102 -6.96 5.83 -16.85
C TRP A 102 -6.82 5.01 -15.58
N ILE A 103 -6.81 3.69 -15.68
CA ILE A 103 -6.56 2.79 -14.55
C ILE A 103 -5.15 3.01 -14.01
N LEU A 104 -4.13 3.04 -14.87
CA LEU A 104 -2.74 3.25 -14.47
C LEU A 104 -2.55 4.62 -13.78
N ILE A 105 -3.13 5.68 -14.35
CA ILE A 105 -3.12 7.02 -13.74
C ILE A 105 -3.80 6.99 -12.37
N SER A 106 -4.95 6.31 -12.25
CA SER A 106 -5.66 6.20 -10.98
C SER A 106 -4.81 5.52 -9.90
N TRP A 107 -4.00 4.52 -10.25
CA TRP A 107 -3.11 3.86 -9.29
C TRP A 107 -2.01 4.80 -8.79
N ILE A 108 -1.40 5.57 -9.70
CA ILE A 108 -0.35 6.54 -9.35
C ILE A 108 -0.90 7.61 -8.40
N VAL A 109 -2.13 8.07 -8.61
CA VAL A 109 -2.76 9.08 -7.74
C VAL A 109 -3.23 8.49 -6.41
N LEU A 110 -3.84 7.30 -6.42
CA LEU A 110 -4.42 6.68 -5.22
C LEU A 110 -3.36 6.11 -4.29
N SER A 111 -2.25 5.58 -4.81
CA SER A 111 -1.23 4.90 -3.98
C SER A 111 -0.62 5.82 -2.91
N PRO A 112 -0.19 7.07 -3.20
CA PRO A 112 0.27 8.01 -2.17
C PRO A 112 -0.79 8.31 -1.11
N VAL A 113 -2.05 8.51 -1.52
CA VAL A 113 -3.16 8.81 -0.60
C VAL A 113 -3.39 7.63 0.34
N LEU A 114 -3.38 6.41 -0.20
CA LEU A 114 -3.49 5.18 0.57
C LEU A 114 -2.31 5.02 1.55
N ILE A 115 -1.09 5.33 1.14
CA ILE A 115 0.09 5.28 2.02
C ILE A 115 -0.09 6.16 3.26
N ILE A 116 -0.52 7.40 3.05
CA ILE A 116 -0.78 8.34 4.16
C ILE A 116 -1.94 7.83 5.03
N GLN A 117 -3.03 7.38 4.41
CA GLN A 117 -4.19 6.87 5.14
C GLN A 117 -3.84 5.63 5.98
N SER A 118 -3.03 4.72 5.44
CA SER A 118 -2.52 3.54 6.15
C SER A 118 -1.73 3.94 7.39
N LEU A 119 -0.80 4.90 7.26
CA LEU A 119 -0.03 5.41 8.39
C LEU A 119 -0.92 6.00 9.47
N VAL A 120 -1.88 6.84 9.09
CA VAL A 120 -2.81 7.48 10.01
C VAL A 120 -3.63 6.43 10.78
N ILE A 121 -4.13 5.39 10.09
CA ILE A 121 -4.83 4.27 10.73
C ILE A 121 -3.91 3.58 11.75
N SER A 122 -2.65 3.32 11.38
CA SER A 122 -1.68 2.66 12.25
C SER A 122 -1.28 3.50 13.47
N PHE A 123 -1.18 4.83 13.34
CA PHE A 123 -0.96 5.73 14.46
C PHE A 123 -2.12 5.66 15.47
N TYR A 124 -3.36 5.81 14.99
CA TYR A 124 -4.54 5.74 15.87
C TYR A 124 -4.71 4.37 16.53
N ASP A 125 -4.40 3.29 15.82
CA ASP A 125 -4.42 1.94 16.40
C ASP A 125 -3.44 1.81 17.57
N ASN A 126 -2.23 2.36 17.43
CA ASN A 126 -1.20 2.31 18.46
C ASN A 126 -1.59 3.15 19.70
N GLU A 127 -2.20 4.32 19.50
CA GLU A 127 -2.72 5.13 20.60
C GLU A 127 -3.84 4.42 21.37
N ASN A 128 -4.81 3.85 20.65
CA ASN A 128 -5.94 3.11 21.23
C ASN A 128 -5.48 1.90 22.05
N ILE A 129 -4.50 1.12 21.55
CA ILE A 129 -3.98 -0.05 22.27
C ILE A 129 -3.29 0.39 23.57
N LYS A 130 -2.49 1.46 23.53
CA LYS A 130 -1.84 2.00 24.73
C LYS A 130 -2.85 2.51 25.76
N THR A 131 -3.97 3.09 25.34
CA THR A 131 -5.00 3.56 26.28
C THR A 131 -5.70 2.40 26.98
N ILE A 132 -5.91 1.27 26.28
CA ILE A 132 -6.52 0.07 26.86
C ILE A 132 -5.58 -0.63 27.84
N ASP A 133 -4.28 -0.69 27.57
CA ASP A 133 -3.29 -1.32 28.47
C ASP A 133 -3.00 -0.47 29.74
N HIS A 134 -3.43 0.79 29.77
CA HIS A 134 -3.25 1.72 30.89
C HIS A 134 -4.55 2.06 31.66
N ALA A 135 -5.68 1.46 31.29
CA ALA A 135 -6.98 1.61 31.94
C ALA A 135 -7.34 0.35 32.74
#